data_AF-A0A833D0V8-F1
#
_entry.id   AF-A0A833D0V8-F1
#
_cell.length_a   1.000
_cell.length_b   1.000
_cell.length_c   1.000
_cell.angle_alpha   90.00
_cell.angle_beta   90.00
_cell.angle_gamma   90.00
#
_symmetry.space_group_name_H-M   'P 1'
#
loop_
_entity.id
_entity.type
_entity.pdbx_description
1 polymer ?
#
loop_
_entity_poly.entity_id
_entity_poly.type
_entity_poly.pdbx_seq_one_letter_code
_entity_poly.pdbx_strand_id
1 'polypeptide(L)' 'MPVSYAFYFRTACILALSFTAGCTNVEPWERGMLAQPHMALDLDGQDAAFRDHMYFSREGTSGGYGLDGGGCGCN' A
#
# COMPACT_ATOMS: atom_id res chain seq x y z
N MET A 1 35.53 11.05 24.84
CA MET A 1 34.22 11.54 24.37
C MET A 1 34.08 11.79 22.86
N PRO A 2 35.12 12.14 22.05
CA PRO A 2 34.90 12.44 20.61
C PRO A 2 34.68 11.19 19.75
N VAL A 3 35.20 10.03 20.17
CA VAL A 3 35.12 8.78 19.40
C VAL A 3 33.67 8.27 19.32
N SER A 4 32.91 8.36 20.42
CA SER A 4 31.51 7.95 20.47
C SER A 4 30.62 8.75 19.52
N TYR A 5 30.82 10.08 19.43
CA TYR A 5 30.04 10.93 18.52
C TYR A 5 30.37 10.63 17.04
N ALA A 6 31.63 10.35 16.73
CA ALA A 6 32.04 9.92 15.39
C ALA A 6 31.43 8.56 15.01
N PHE A 7 31.30 7.62 15.96
CA PHE A 7 30.60 6.35 15.73
C PHE A 7 29.11 6.55 15.48
N TYR A 8 28.41 7.35 16.30
CA TYR A 8 26.99 7.65 16.10
C TYR A 8 26.72 8.41 14.79
N PHE A 9 27.61 9.32 14.41
CA PHE A 9 27.49 10.05 13.15
C PHE A 9 27.64 9.12 11.94
N ARG A 10 28.61 8.20 11.97
CA ARG A 10 28.81 7.21 10.90
C ARG A 10 27.62 6.26 10.77
N THR A 11 27.09 5.74 11.88
CA THR A 11 25.92 4.85 11.83
C THR A 11 24.66 5.57 11.37
N ALA A 12 24.46 6.83 11.78
CA ALA A 12 23.34 7.66 11.30
C ALA A 12 23.41 7.93 9.79
N CYS A 13 24.60 8.23 9.25
CA CYS A 13 24.78 8.37 7.80
C CYS A 13 24.44 7.07 7.05
N ILE A 14 24.94 5.92 7.51
CA ILE A 14 24.66 4.63 6.87
C ILE A 14 23.15 4.32 6.87
N LEU A 15 22.47 4.58 7.98
CA LEU A 15 21.00 4.46 8.08
C LEU A 15 20.29 5.40 7.10
N ALA A 16 20.68 6.67 7.04
CA ALA A 16 20.07 7.65 6.14
C ALA A 16 20.20 7.26 4.65
N LEU A 17 21.37 6.75 4.23
CA LEU A 17 21.60 6.29 2.86
C LEU A 17 20.77 5.03 2.49
N SER A 18 20.38 4.20 3.47
CA SER A 18 19.58 3.01 3.19
C SER A 18 18.13 3.33 2.77
N PHE A 19 17.59 4.48 3.20
CA PHE A 19 16.22 4.88 2.88
C PHE A 19 16.03 5.35 1.43
N THR A 20 17.10 5.69 0.71
CA THR A 20 17.00 6.16 -0.69
C THR A 20 17.19 5.06 -1.73
N ALA A 21 17.55 3.85 -1.31
CA ALA A 21 17.92 2.74 -2.21
C ALA A 21 16.74 2.09 -2.96
N GLY A 22 15.50 2.49 -2.71
CA GLY A 22 14.29 1.87 -3.28
C GLY A 22 13.60 2.64 -4.41
N CYS A 23 13.99 3.89 -4.67
CA CYS A 23 13.32 4.72 -5.67
C CYS A 23 13.98 4.56 -7.05
N THR A 24 13.44 3.66 -7.87
CA THR A 24 13.80 3.55 -9.29
C THR A 24 12.62 3.97 -10.17
N ASN A 25 12.90 4.67 -11.27
CA ASN A 25 11.89 4.97 -12.28
C ASN A 25 11.74 3.73 -13.17
N VAL A 26 10.53 3.19 -13.27
CA VAL A 26 10.22 2.00 -14.07
C VAL A 26 9.42 2.44 -15.28
N GLU A 27 9.86 2.04 -16.46
CA GLU A 27 9.21 2.44 -17.70
C GLU A 27 7.82 1.79 -17.82
N PRO A 28 6.84 2.44 -18.48
CA PRO A 28 5.46 1.95 -18.50
C PRO A 28 5.29 0.50 -18.95
N TRP A 29 6.13 0.02 -19.87
CA TRP A 29 6.11 -1.34 -20.42
C TRP A 29 6.80 -2.39 -19.52
N GLU A 30 7.74 -1.98 -18.67
CA GLU A 30 8.39 -2.88 -17.69
C GLU A 30 7.41 -3.29 -16.57
N ARG A 31 6.34 -2.51 -16.38
CA ARG A 31 5.31 -2.80 -15.37
C ARG A 31 4.39 -3.97 -15.70
N GLY A 32 4.46 -4.51 -16.92
CA GLY A 32 3.58 -5.60 -17.37
C GLY A 32 3.64 -6.88 -16.51
N MET A 33 4.74 -7.11 -15.80
CA MET A 33 4.93 -8.26 -14.92
C MET A 33 4.52 -8.03 -13.45
N LEU A 34 4.18 -6.80 -13.06
CA LEU A 34 3.90 -6.40 -11.67
C LEU A 34 2.42 -6.59 -11.26
N ALA A 35 1.54 -6.89 -12.20
CA ALA A 35 0.10 -7.03 -11.96
C ALA A 35 -0.46 -8.27 -12.66
N GLN A 36 0.11 -9.44 -12.35
CA GLN A 36 -0.38 -10.68 -12.94
C GLN A 36 -1.79 -10.99 -12.41
N PRO A 37 -2.68 -11.63 -13.20
CA PRO A 37 -4.06 -11.89 -12.77
C PRO A 37 -4.17 -12.66 -11.45
N HIS A 38 -3.22 -13.55 -11.16
CA HIS A 38 -3.20 -14.31 -9.90
C HIS A 38 -2.76 -13.50 -8.67
N MET A 39 -2.25 -12.28 -8.87
CA MET A 39 -1.88 -11.35 -7.80
C MET A 39 -3.03 -10.43 -7.41
N ALA A 40 -4.20 -10.56 -8.07
CA ALA A 40 -5.38 -9.79 -7.72
C ALA A 40 -5.83 -10.15 -6.29
N LEU A 41 -6.15 -9.11 -5.51
CA LEU A 41 -6.64 -9.26 -4.13
C LEU A 41 -7.96 -10.02 -4.08
N ASP A 42 -8.77 -9.87 -5.13
CA ASP A 42 -9.92 -10.71 -5.40
C ASP A 42 -9.82 -11.25 -6.82
N LEU A 43 -9.92 -12.57 -6.94
CA LEU A 43 -9.81 -13.28 -8.22
C LEU A 43 -11.14 -13.30 -8.97
N ASP A 44 -12.26 -13.16 -8.27
CA ASP A 44 -13.60 -13.11 -8.86
C ASP A 44 -14.28 -11.78 -8.51
N GLY A 45 -14.30 -10.87 -9.49
CA GLY A 45 -14.91 -9.57 -9.33
C GLY A 45 -16.42 -9.60 -9.06
N GLN A 46 -17.13 -10.67 -9.45
CA GLN A 46 -18.56 -10.78 -9.16
C GLN A 46 -18.81 -11.13 -7.69
N ASP A 47 -18.04 -12.08 -7.17
CA ASP A 47 -18.10 -12.44 -5.75
C ASP A 47 -17.61 -11.29 -4.87
N ALA A 48 -16.58 -10.57 -5.30
CA ALA A 48 -16.12 -9.34 -4.66
C ALA A 48 -17.25 -8.30 -4.53
N ALA A 49 -17.89 -7.97 -5.66
CA ALA A 49 -18.96 -6.99 -5.72
C ALA A 49 -20.20 -7.42 -4.90
N PHE A 50 -20.53 -8.71 -4.91
CA PHE A 50 -21.64 -9.22 -4.12
C PHE A 50 -21.38 -9.10 -2.61
N ARG A 51 -20.18 -9.45 -2.17
CA ARG A 51 -19.77 -9.28 -0.76
C ARG A 51 -19.78 -7.80 -0.37
N ASP A 52 -19.24 -6.93 -1.21
CA ASP A 52 -19.22 -5.48 -0.95
C ASP A 52 -20.65 -4.92 -0.80
N HIS A 53 -21.59 -5.34 -1.65
CA HIS A 53 -23.00 -4.96 -1.50
C HIS A 53 -23.58 -5.43 -0.16
N MET A 54 -23.29 -6.67 0.24
CA MET A 54 -23.76 -7.21 1.52
C MET A 54 -23.17 -6.44 2.71
N TYR A 55 -21.86 -6.16 2.69
CA TYR A 55 -21.19 -5.37 3.72
C TYR A 55 -21.72 -3.95 3.78
N PHE A 56 -21.88 -3.27 2.64
CA PHE A 56 -22.46 -1.93 2.59
C PHE A 56 -23.87 -1.87 3.19
N SER A 57 -24.69 -2.90 2.92
CA SER A 57 -26.06 -2.98 3.44
C SER A 57 -26.13 -3.22 4.95
N ARG A 58 -25.08 -3.79 5.55
CA ARG A 58 -25.02 -4.12 6.98
C ARG A 58 -24.25 -3.07 7.78
N GLU A 59 -23.21 -2.49 7.18
CA GLU A 59 -22.12 -1.80 7.86
C GLU A 59 -21.67 -0.54 7.11
N GLY A 60 -22.50 -0.01 6.18
CA GLY A 60 -22.15 1.17 5.37
C GLY A 60 -21.78 2.43 6.17
N THR A 61 -22.23 2.53 7.43
CA THR A 61 -21.89 3.65 8.32
C THR A 61 -20.54 3.49 9.06
N SER A 62 -19.98 2.28 9.14
CA SER A 62 -18.69 2.01 9.81
C SER A 62 -17.49 2.12 8.87
N GLY A 63 -17.74 2.33 7.59
CA GLY A 63 -16.72 2.44 6.56
C GLY A 63 -16.31 1.11 5.96
N GLY A 64 -16.35 1.04 4.62
CA GLY A 64 -16.10 -0.18 3.84
C GLY A 64 -14.64 -0.36 3.40
N TYR A 65 -14.43 -1.39 2.59
CA TYR A 65 -13.16 -1.69 1.94
C TYR A 65 -12.91 -0.74 0.75
N GLY A 66 -11.73 -0.10 0.70
CA GLY A 66 -11.35 0.84 -0.36
C GLY A 66 -11.01 2.24 0.13
N LEU A 67 -10.52 3.08 -0.79
CA LEU A 67 -10.03 4.44 -0.52
C LEU A 67 -11.13 5.41 -0.06
N ASP A 68 -12.40 4.99 -0.12
CA ASP A 68 -13.59 5.81 0.18
C ASP A 68 -14.60 5.07 1.07
N GLY A 69 -14.11 4.27 2.02
CA GLY A 69 -14.94 3.48 2.91
C GLY A 69 -15.14 4.15 4.27
N GLY A 70 -16.10 5.06 4.39
CA GLY A 70 -16.43 5.69 5.69
C GLY A 70 -17.42 6.84 5.63
N GLY A 71 -18.69 6.61 5.27
CA GLY A 71 -19.67 7.69 5.23
C GLY A 71 -21.11 7.25 4.98
N CYS A 72 -22.04 8.22 5.04
CA CYS A 72 -23.52 8.14 4.95
C CYS A 72 -24.11 7.38 3.74
N GLY A 73 -23.33 6.63 2.97
CA GLY A 73 -23.80 5.78 1.88
C GLY A 73 -24.21 6.53 0.61
N CYS A 74 -23.80 7.78 0.44
CA CYS A 74 -24.09 8.56 -0.77
C CYS A 74 -22.95 8.34 -1.79
N ASN A 75 -23.11 7.35 -2.66
CA ASN A 75 -22.45 7.32 -3.97
C ASN A 75 -23.41 7.91 -5.01
#